data_AF-A0A376J5H1-F1
#
_entry.id   AF-A0A376J5H1-F1
#
_cell.length_a   1.000
_cell.length_b   1.000
_cell.length_c   1.000
_cell.angle_alpha   90.00
_cell.angle_beta   90.00
_cell.angle_gamma   90.00
#
_symmetry.space_group_name_H-M   'P 1'
#
loop_
_entity.id
_entity.type
_entity.pdbx_description
1 polymer ?
#
loop_
_entity_poly.entity_id
_entity_poly.type
_entity_poly.pdbx_seq_one_letter_code
_entity_poly.pdbx_strand_id
1 'polypeptide(L)'
;MAVTACLFWAFRDDLQRLNQVEQSNQQRAALAQTRAVMLQASTALNKAGTLTALSYPADDIKTLMTTARASLTQSTTLFKSFMAMTAGNEHVRALQKETEKSFARWHNDLEHQATWLESNQLSDFLTAPVQGSQNAFDANFEAWQAGDQPCAGSRQCAKPA
;
A
#
# COMPACT_ATOMS: atom_id res chain seq x y z
N MET A 1 -18.77 47.80 -3.30
CA MET A 1 -19.12 46.36 -3.42
C MET A 1 -17.88 45.55 -3.81
N ALA A 2 -16.87 45.43 -2.93
CA ALA A 2 -15.64 44.68 -3.20
C ALA A 2 -15.34 43.58 -2.16
N VAL A 3 -15.86 43.74 -0.93
CA VAL A 3 -15.64 42.80 0.18
C VAL A 3 -16.38 41.46 -0.04
N THR A 4 -17.59 41.50 -0.62
CA THR A 4 -18.39 40.29 -0.90
C THR A 4 -17.78 39.41 -2.00
N ALA A 5 -17.06 40.01 -2.96
CA ALA A 5 -16.33 39.25 -3.97
C ALA A 5 -15.14 38.51 -3.34
N CYS A 6 -14.30 39.17 -2.54
CA CYS A 6 -13.18 38.53 -1.85
C CYS A 6 -13.61 37.33 -0.97
N LEU A 7 -14.71 37.46 -0.23
CA LEU A 7 -15.23 36.38 0.61
C LEU A 7 -15.76 35.18 -0.22
N PHE A 8 -16.38 35.42 -1.37
CA PHE A 8 -16.82 34.35 -2.28
C PHE A 8 -15.65 33.59 -2.91
N TRP A 9 -14.58 34.29 -3.31
CA TRP A 9 -13.37 33.64 -3.84
C TRP A 9 -12.62 32.86 -2.75
N ALA A 10 -12.56 33.38 -1.51
CA ALA A 10 -12.00 32.66 -0.38
C ALA A 10 -12.80 31.39 -0.03
N PHE A 11 -14.13 31.46 -0.01
CA PHE A 11 -14.98 30.29 0.23
C PHE A 11 -14.87 29.23 -0.87
N ARG A 12 -14.79 29.65 -2.14
CA ARG A 12 -14.62 28.72 -3.26
C ARG A 12 -13.24 28.04 -3.24
N ASP A 13 -12.17 28.78 -2.91
CA ASP A 13 -10.84 28.22 -2.70
C ASP A 13 -10.84 27.20 -1.54
N ASP A 14 -11.51 27.54 -0.44
CA ASP A 14 -11.66 26.67 0.73
C ASP A 14 -12.41 25.36 0.39
N LEU A 15 -13.52 25.43 -0.36
CA LEU A 15 -14.23 24.23 -0.85
C LEU A 15 -13.37 23.37 -1.78
N GLN A 16 -12.55 23.98 -2.65
CA GLN A 16 -11.64 23.24 -3.51
C GLN A 16 -10.52 22.54 -2.72
N ARG A 17 -9.98 23.21 -1.69
CA ARG A 17 -8.99 22.62 -0.78
C ARG A 17 -9.56 21.46 0.02
N LEU A 18 -10.78 21.59 0.55
CA LEU A 18 -11.44 20.51 1.28
C LEU A 18 -11.64 19.26 0.40
N ASN A 19 -12.09 19.45 -0.83
CA ASN A 19 -12.26 18.35 -1.78
C ASN A 19 -10.91 17.66 -2.11
N GLN A 20 -9.83 18.43 -2.24
CA GLN A 20 -8.48 17.89 -2.49
C GLN A 20 -7.94 17.11 -1.29
N VAL A 21 -8.12 17.63 -0.08
CA VAL A 21 -7.70 16.96 1.16
C VAL A 21 -8.48 15.66 1.36
N GLU A 22 -9.79 15.68 1.12
CA GLU A 22 -10.63 14.49 1.23
C GLU A 22 -10.20 13.40 0.24
N GLN A 23 -9.95 13.75 -1.02
CA GLN A 23 -9.45 12.79 -2.02
C GLN A 23 -8.08 12.23 -1.63
N SER A 24 -7.16 13.07 -1.15
CA SER A 24 -5.86 12.63 -0.63
C SER A 24 -6.02 11.68 0.56
N ASN A 25 -6.94 11.97 1.48
CA ASN A 25 -7.22 11.11 2.62
C ASN A 25 -7.79 9.76 2.20
N GLN A 26 -8.69 9.73 1.21
CA GLN A 26 -9.24 8.50 0.65
C GLN A 26 -8.18 7.64 -0.03
N GLN A 27 -7.27 8.26 -0.79
CA GLN A 27 -6.13 7.56 -1.42
C GLN A 27 -5.20 6.94 -0.37
N ARG A 28 -4.80 7.72 0.65
CA ARG A 28 -3.96 7.22 1.75
C ARG A 28 -4.65 6.10 2.53
N ALA A 29 -5.94 6.24 2.80
CA ALA A 29 -6.71 5.21 3.50
C ALA A 29 -6.82 3.91 2.68
N ALA A 30 -7.08 3.99 1.39
CA ALA A 30 -7.13 2.82 0.51
C ALA A 30 -5.76 2.12 0.40
N LEU A 31 -4.67 2.89 0.32
CA LEU A 31 -3.33 2.34 0.32
C LEU A 31 -2.96 1.70 1.67
N ALA A 32 -3.33 2.33 2.79
CA ALA A 32 -3.13 1.77 4.13
C ALA A 32 -3.87 0.44 4.32
N GLN A 33 -5.11 0.34 3.81
CA GLN A 33 -5.86 -0.91 3.82
C GLN A 33 -5.19 -1.99 2.96
N THR A 34 -4.73 -1.63 1.76
CA THR A 34 -3.98 -2.54 0.90
C THR A 34 -2.75 -3.09 1.62
N ARG A 35 -1.97 -2.20 2.26
CA ARG A 35 -0.80 -2.57 3.05
C ARG A 35 -1.14 -3.53 4.17
N ALA A 36 -2.19 -3.24 4.95
CA ALA A 36 -2.60 -4.07 6.07
C ALA A 36 -2.93 -5.50 5.63
N VAL A 37 -3.66 -5.65 4.52
CA VAL A 37 -4.02 -6.96 3.98
C VAL A 37 -2.81 -7.70 3.41
N MET A 38 -1.86 -7.00 2.79
CA MET A 38 -0.58 -7.60 2.35
C MET A 38 0.26 -8.11 3.54
N LEU A 39 0.30 -7.35 4.64
CA LEU A 39 0.96 -7.79 5.88
C LEU A 39 0.27 -9.01 6.51
N GLN A 40 -1.05 -9.08 6.43
CA GLN A 40 -1.81 -10.25 6.86
C GLN A 40 -1.42 -11.49 6.04
N ALA A 41 -1.31 -11.36 4.72
CA ALA A 41 -0.83 -12.45 3.85
C ALA A 41 0.58 -12.90 4.24
N SER A 42 1.52 -11.94 4.39
CA SER A 42 2.89 -12.25 4.81
C SER A 42 2.94 -12.95 6.17
N THR A 43 2.16 -12.49 7.15
CA THR A 43 2.09 -13.11 8.48
C THR A 43 1.56 -14.54 8.42
N ALA A 44 0.50 -14.76 7.65
CA ALA A 44 -0.07 -16.08 7.45
C ALA A 44 0.92 -17.03 6.77
N LEU A 45 1.65 -16.57 5.74
CA LEU A 45 2.67 -17.34 5.04
C LEU A 45 3.87 -17.66 5.94
N ASN A 46 4.39 -16.69 6.68
CA ASN A 46 5.49 -16.91 7.62
C ASN A 46 5.13 -17.93 8.71
N LYS A 47 3.90 -17.84 9.23
CA LYS A 47 3.39 -18.82 10.19
C LYS A 47 3.24 -20.19 9.54
N ALA A 48 2.65 -20.27 8.34
CA ALA A 48 2.48 -21.52 7.61
C ALA A 48 3.84 -22.19 7.34
N GLY A 49 4.84 -21.44 6.86
CA GLY A 49 6.20 -21.93 6.62
C GLY A 49 6.88 -22.47 7.89
N THR A 50 6.71 -21.75 9.01
CA THR A 50 7.22 -22.20 10.32
C THR A 50 6.55 -23.52 10.75
N LEU A 51 5.23 -23.63 10.61
CA LEU A 51 4.49 -24.84 10.96
C LEU A 51 4.84 -26.03 10.05
N THR A 52 5.04 -25.79 8.75
CA THR A 52 5.55 -26.80 7.81
C THR A 52 6.93 -27.29 8.23
N ALA A 53 7.84 -26.39 8.61
CA ALA A 53 9.17 -26.76 9.11
C ALA A 53 9.11 -27.61 10.40
N LEU A 54 8.13 -27.33 11.25
CA LEU A 54 7.91 -28.04 12.51
C LEU A 54 7.04 -29.31 12.35
N SER A 55 6.66 -29.68 11.12
CA SER A 55 5.81 -30.85 10.84
C SER A 55 4.45 -30.84 11.57
N TYR A 56 3.86 -29.65 11.72
CA TYR A 56 2.51 -29.51 12.27
C TYR A 56 1.44 -30.12 11.35
N PRO A 57 0.21 -30.37 11.87
CA PRO A 57 -0.88 -30.94 11.08
C PRO A 57 -1.19 -30.14 9.81
N ALA A 58 -1.45 -30.86 8.72
CA ALA A 58 -1.71 -30.27 7.41
C ALA A 58 -2.93 -29.33 7.40
N ASP A 59 -3.94 -29.58 8.23
CA ASP A 59 -5.15 -28.75 8.30
C ASP A 59 -4.88 -27.33 8.84
N ASP A 60 -3.98 -27.19 9.81
CA ASP A 60 -3.58 -25.89 10.36
C ASP A 60 -2.81 -25.08 9.29
N ILE A 61 -1.90 -25.74 8.58
CA ILE A 61 -1.13 -25.15 7.48
C ILE A 61 -2.07 -24.73 6.35
N LYS A 62 -3.02 -25.59 5.96
CA LYS A 62 -4.02 -25.33 4.91
C LYS A 62 -4.91 -24.13 5.25
N THR A 63 -5.29 -23.98 6.52
CA THR A 63 -6.10 -22.84 6.98
C THR A 63 -5.32 -21.53 6.83
N LEU A 64 -4.04 -21.52 7.19
CA LEU A 64 -3.16 -20.37 7.00
C LEU A 64 -2.92 -20.06 5.52
N MET A 65 -2.71 -21.08 4.69
CA MET A 65 -2.57 -20.92 3.24
C MET A 65 -3.82 -20.33 2.60
N THR A 66 -5.01 -20.82 3.01
CA THR A 66 -6.29 -20.28 2.55
C THR A 66 -6.43 -18.80 2.94
N THR A 67 -6.04 -18.45 4.17
CA THR A 67 -6.03 -17.06 4.65
C THR A 67 -5.08 -16.20 3.83
N ALA A 68 -3.86 -16.66 3.57
CA ALA A 68 -2.87 -15.94 2.77
C ALA A 68 -3.37 -15.67 1.34
N ARG A 69 -3.92 -16.69 0.66
CA ARG A 69 -4.49 -16.56 -0.69
C ARG A 69 -5.68 -15.59 -0.73
N ALA A 70 -6.56 -15.66 0.27
CA ALA A 70 -7.69 -14.73 0.39
C ALA A 70 -7.21 -13.28 0.59
N SER A 71 -6.22 -13.06 1.45
CA SER A 71 -5.60 -11.74 1.65
C SER A 71 -4.92 -11.24 0.37
N LEU A 72 -4.17 -12.07 -0.37
CA LEU A 72 -3.57 -11.67 -1.65
C LEU A 72 -4.62 -11.26 -2.68
N THR A 73 -5.74 -11.99 -2.74
CA THR A 73 -6.89 -11.63 -3.60
C THR A 73 -7.53 -10.30 -3.18
N GLN A 74 -7.77 -10.13 -1.87
CA GLN A 74 -8.35 -8.90 -1.32
C GLN A 74 -7.44 -7.69 -1.53
N SER A 75 -6.12 -7.86 -1.36
CA SER A 75 -5.14 -6.78 -1.60
C SER A 75 -5.18 -6.30 -3.04
N THR A 76 -5.33 -7.20 -4.02
CA THR A 76 -5.49 -6.84 -5.43
C THR A 76 -6.74 -6.00 -5.67
N THR A 77 -7.86 -6.36 -5.02
CA THR A 77 -9.12 -5.60 -5.12
C THR A 77 -8.97 -4.20 -4.53
N LEU A 78 -8.42 -4.09 -3.30
CA LEU A 78 -8.18 -2.80 -2.64
C LEU A 78 -7.21 -1.93 -3.43
N PHE A 79 -6.15 -2.54 -3.97
CA PHE A 79 -5.16 -1.83 -4.77
C PHE A 79 -5.74 -1.32 -6.09
N LYS A 80 -6.60 -2.09 -6.75
CA LYS A 80 -7.35 -1.63 -7.93
C LYS A 80 -8.24 -0.42 -7.60
N SER A 81 -8.91 -0.44 -6.45
CA SER A 81 -9.70 0.71 -5.99
C SER A 81 -8.84 1.95 -5.75
N PHE A 82 -7.66 1.79 -5.14
CA PHE A 82 -6.67 2.86 -5.01
C PHE A 82 -6.21 3.39 -6.38
N MET A 83 -5.89 2.51 -7.32
CA MET A 83 -5.41 2.90 -8.66
C MET A 83 -6.47 3.62 -9.50
N ALA A 84 -7.75 3.35 -9.23
CA ALA A 84 -8.86 4.03 -9.90
C ALA A 84 -9.10 5.47 -9.39
N MET A 85 -8.51 5.86 -8.26
CA MET A 85 -8.63 7.23 -7.74
C MET A 85 -7.77 8.19 -8.58
N THR A 86 -8.39 9.25 -9.09
CA THR A 86 -7.73 10.21 -10.01
C THR A 86 -6.52 10.90 -9.37
N ALA A 87 -5.35 10.82 -10.00
CA ALA A 87 -4.19 11.62 -9.62
C ALA A 87 -4.42 13.11 -9.94
N GLY A 88 -4.44 13.95 -8.91
CA GLY A 88 -4.70 15.38 -9.04
C GLY A 88 -3.61 16.19 -9.74
N ASN A 89 -2.38 15.65 -9.86
CA ASN A 89 -1.26 16.28 -10.55
C ASN A 89 -0.20 15.25 -11.02
N GLU A 90 0.88 15.74 -11.64
CA GLU A 90 1.97 14.91 -12.17
C GLU A 90 2.77 14.19 -11.07
N HIS A 91 2.99 14.83 -9.92
CA HIS A 91 3.72 14.24 -8.79
C HIS A 91 2.97 13.02 -8.24
N VAL A 92 1.68 13.18 -7.95
CA VAL A 92 0.80 12.09 -7.47
C VAL A 92 0.75 10.95 -8.50
N ARG A 93 0.74 11.26 -9.79
CA ARG A 93 0.77 10.25 -10.86
C ARG A 93 2.08 9.46 -10.88
N ALA A 94 3.21 10.13 -10.70
CA ALA A 94 4.52 9.47 -10.60
C ALA A 94 4.58 8.58 -9.35
N LEU A 95 4.14 9.09 -8.21
CA LEU A 95 4.08 8.35 -6.96
C LEU A 95 3.17 7.11 -7.06
N GLN A 96 2.00 7.25 -7.70
CA GLN A 96 1.08 6.15 -7.98
C GLN A 96 1.72 5.06 -8.86
N LYS A 97 2.49 5.44 -9.88
CA LYS A 97 3.22 4.50 -10.76
C LYS A 97 4.32 3.74 -10.01
N GLU A 98 5.09 4.41 -9.16
CA GLU A 98 6.09 3.71 -8.33
C GLU A 98 5.44 2.79 -7.29
N THR A 99 4.30 3.23 -6.74
CA THR A 99 3.50 2.41 -5.82
C THR A 99 3.00 1.15 -6.52
N GLU A 100 2.47 1.24 -7.74
CA GLU A 100 2.06 0.10 -8.58
C GLU A 100 3.19 -0.89 -8.79
N LYS A 101 4.38 -0.43 -9.17
CA LYS A 101 5.56 -1.31 -9.33
C LYS A 101 5.92 -2.03 -8.03
N SER A 102 5.96 -1.30 -6.92
CA SER A 102 6.32 -1.88 -5.62
C SER A 102 5.26 -2.84 -5.10
N PHE A 103 3.98 -2.55 -5.33
CA PHE A 103 2.87 -3.45 -5.02
C PHE A 103 2.99 -4.74 -5.82
N ALA A 104 3.14 -4.64 -7.15
CA ALA A 104 3.25 -5.80 -8.03
C ALA A 104 4.43 -6.70 -7.63
N ARG A 105 5.57 -6.09 -7.27
CA ARG A 105 6.74 -6.84 -6.80
C ARG A 105 6.46 -7.58 -5.49
N TRP A 106 5.96 -6.88 -4.47
CA TRP A 106 5.69 -7.51 -3.18
C TRP A 106 4.59 -8.57 -3.26
N HIS A 107 3.54 -8.31 -4.04
CA HIS A 107 2.45 -9.26 -4.28
C HIS A 107 2.95 -10.51 -4.98
N ASN A 108 3.77 -10.37 -6.03
CA ASN A 108 4.35 -11.50 -6.74
C ASN A 108 5.30 -12.32 -5.87
N ASP A 109 6.13 -11.67 -5.05
CA ASP A 109 7.03 -12.35 -4.12
C ASP A 109 6.25 -13.16 -3.07
N LEU A 110 5.13 -12.65 -2.55
CA LEU A 110 4.22 -13.39 -1.66
C LEU A 110 3.47 -14.53 -2.37
N GLU A 111 3.05 -14.32 -3.61
CA GLU A 111 2.43 -15.37 -4.44
C GLU A 111 3.39 -16.53 -4.69
N HIS A 112 4.66 -16.25 -5.00
CA HIS A 112 5.70 -17.27 -5.13
C HIS A 112 5.96 -17.99 -3.81
N GLN A 113 6.04 -17.27 -2.67
CA GLN A 113 6.13 -17.91 -1.36
C GLN A 113 4.98 -18.88 -1.10
N ALA A 114 3.74 -18.47 -1.41
CA ALA A 114 2.58 -19.34 -1.28
C ALA A 114 2.71 -20.60 -2.15
N THR A 115 3.09 -20.45 -3.41
CA THR A 115 3.27 -21.58 -4.34
C THR A 115 4.41 -22.52 -3.93
N TRP A 116 5.53 -22.01 -3.44
CA TRP A 116 6.63 -22.84 -2.92
C TRP A 116 6.20 -23.64 -1.71
N LEU A 117 5.44 -23.03 -0.80
CA LEU A 117 4.95 -23.74 0.38
C LEU A 117 3.92 -24.83 0.01
N GLU A 118 3.04 -24.56 -0.95
CA GLU A 118 2.10 -25.55 -1.52
C GLU A 118 2.81 -26.72 -2.20
N SER A 119 3.99 -26.46 -2.78
CA SER A 119 4.82 -27.47 -3.47
C SER A 119 5.86 -28.12 -2.56
N ASN A 120 5.80 -27.87 -1.24
CA ASN A 120 6.75 -28.36 -0.24
C ASN A 120 8.22 -27.94 -0.50
N GLN A 121 8.43 -26.79 -1.15
CA GLN A 121 9.74 -26.19 -1.43
C GLN A 121 10.15 -25.21 -0.32
N LEU A 122 10.35 -25.73 0.89
CA LEU A 122 10.65 -24.90 2.07
C LEU A 122 11.95 -24.08 1.92
N SER A 123 12.96 -24.64 1.24
CA SER A 123 14.22 -23.92 1.00
C SER A 123 14.01 -22.65 0.17
N ASP A 124 13.26 -22.76 -0.94
CA ASP A 124 12.95 -21.62 -1.81
C ASP A 124 12.10 -20.59 -1.06
N PHE A 125 11.09 -21.05 -0.31
CA PHE A 125 10.26 -20.22 0.57
C PHE A 125 11.07 -19.32 1.52
N LEU A 126 12.11 -19.85 2.16
CA LEU A 126 12.94 -19.13 3.13
C LEU A 126 13.92 -18.12 2.48
N THR A 127 14.27 -18.33 1.21
CA THR A 127 15.21 -17.46 0.47
C THR A 127 14.52 -16.36 -0.34
N ALA A 128 13.18 -16.37 -0.35
CA ALA A 128 12.36 -15.38 -1.02
C ALA A 128 12.71 -13.94 -0.59
N PRO A 129 12.91 -12.99 -1.52
CA PRO A 129 13.30 -11.62 -1.21
C PRO A 129 12.13 -10.73 -0.71
N VAL A 130 11.15 -11.32 -0.01
CA VAL A 130 9.90 -10.65 0.39
C VAL A 130 10.15 -9.41 1.22
N GLN A 131 11.09 -9.45 2.17
CA GLN A 131 11.41 -8.28 2.99
C GLN A 131 11.90 -7.10 2.14
N GLY A 132 12.69 -7.36 1.10
CA GLY A 132 13.18 -6.32 0.19
C GLY A 132 12.03 -5.67 -0.59
N SER A 133 11.09 -6.48 -1.09
CA SER A 133 9.90 -5.98 -1.78
C SER A 133 8.94 -5.21 -0.86
N GLN A 134 8.76 -5.68 0.37
CA GLN A 134 7.95 -5.00 1.38
C GLN A 134 8.55 -3.65 1.73
N ASN A 135 9.86 -3.58 1.96
CA ASN A 135 10.55 -2.32 2.25
C ASN A 135 10.40 -1.31 1.10
N ALA A 136 10.45 -1.77 -0.15
CA ALA A 136 10.24 -0.92 -1.31
C ALA A 136 8.79 -0.36 -1.37
N PHE A 137 7.80 -1.19 -1.03
CA PHE A 137 6.42 -0.72 -0.91
C PHE A 137 6.24 0.25 0.26
N ASP A 138 6.84 -0.05 1.41
CA ASP A 138 6.76 0.77 2.62
C ASP A 138 7.37 2.16 2.41
N ALA A 139 8.48 2.26 1.66
CA ALA A 139 9.04 3.55 1.28
C ALA A 139 8.08 4.40 0.42
N ASN A 140 7.37 3.77 -0.53
CA ASN A 140 6.34 4.46 -1.31
C ASN A 140 5.13 4.83 -0.45
N PHE A 141 4.71 3.94 0.45
CA PHE A 141 3.64 4.22 1.42
C PHE A 141 3.99 5.43 2.29
N GLU A 142 5.20 5.50 2.84
CA GLU A 142 5.67 6.65 3.62
C GLU A 142 5.65 7.96 2.81
N ALA A 143 6.02 7.92 1.53
CA ALA A 143 5.90 9.07 0.65
C ALA A 143 4.44 9.54 0.47
N TRP A 144 3.47 8.62 0.38
CA TRP A 144 2.04 8.97 0.40
C TRP A 144 1.61 9.60 1.73
N GLN A 145 2.16 9.14 2.85
CA GLN A 145 1.84 9.67 4.18
C GLN A 145 2.44 11.06 4.42
N ALA A 146 3.64 11.31 3.90
CA ALA A 146 4.26 12.64 3.89
C ALA A 146 3.43 13.64 3.09
N GLY A 147 2.74 13.16 2.04
CA GLY A 147 1.74 13.90 1.29
C GLY A 147 2.26 14.60 0.05
N ASP A 148 1.32 14.90 -0.84
CA ASP A 148 1.54 15.70 -2.06
C ASP A 148 1.74 17.17 -1.69
N GLN A 149 2.91 17.50 -1.16
CA GLN A 149 3.29 18.86 -0.83
C GLN A 149 4.34 19.35 -1.83
N PRO A 150 3.94 19.86 -3.01
CA PRO A 150 4.75 20.88 -3.64
C PRO A 150 4.76 22.05 -2.65
N CYS A 151 5.93 22.62 -2.38
CA CYS A 151 6.10 23.78 -1.51
C CYS A 151 5.18 24.93 -1.94
N ALA A 152 3.94 24.95 -1.47
CA ALA A 152 2.95 25.95 -1.82
C ALA A 152 3.07 27.11 -0.84
N GLY A 153 3.96 28.05 -1.17
CA GLY A 153 3.96 29.39 -0.58
C GLY A 153 4.71 29.54 0.74
N SER A 154 5.99 29.91 0.61
CA SER A 154 6.81 30.67 1.57
C SER A 154 6.98 30.10 3.00
N ARG A 155 8.23 29.64 3.21
CA ARG A 155 8.97 29.35 4.45
C ARG A 155 8.80 27.95 5.05
N GLN A 156 9.95 27.26 5.01
CA GLN A 156 10.37 26.11 5.80
C GLN A 156 9.82 24.73 5.42
N CYS A 157 10.44 24.13 4.41
CA CYS A 157 10.76 22.70 4.48
C CYS A 157 12.03 22.55 5.32
N ALA A 158 11.88 22.28 6.61
CA ALA A 158 12.98 21.77 7.42
C ALA A 158 13.21 20.31 7.02
N LYS A 159 14.37 20.03 6.43
CA LYS A 159 14.87 18.67 6.19
C LYS A 159 15.00 17.96 7.54
N PRO A 160 14.54 16.71 7.72
CA PRO A 160 14.88 15.98 8.94
C PRO A 160 16.40 15.75 8.97
N ALA A 161 16.98 15.96 10.15
CA ALA A 161 18.39 15.75 10.44
C ALA A 161 18.77 14.27 10.36
#